data_AF-A0A7C1CEN5-F1
#
_entry.id   AF-A0A7C1CEN5-F1
#
_cell.length_a   1.000
_cell.length_b   1.000
_cell.length_c   1.000
_cell.angle_alpha   90.00
_cell.angle_beta   90.00
_cell.angle_gamma   90.00
#
_symmetry.space_group_name_H-M   'P 1'
#
loop_
_entity.id
_entity.type
_entity.pdbx_description
1 polymer ?
#
loop_
_entity_poly.entity_id
_entity_poly.type
_entity_poly.pdbx_seq_one_letter_code
_entity_poly.pdbx_strand_id
1 'polypeptide(L)'
;MGYRCRELDNVYTINEFSTVLCYPSRELTCAIRRCVELGLLGIRTLCFGGGSEVYGKRIVGKGTTALVVKGFLRGETVAVKIRRIDANRFSLLHEAKILEKIKGTNIGPELLASSRNFLVWRFIEGLDFADWLQGINSREELQEAFHKILYKLYLLDTIGIAHNELSRPFNHVIIDPRKREPYIIDFESASVSSRRSNLAQFMGYFLGEWSHLPEKLSKNLMLDSSKIQKIRFLLREYKNEREMRLVEEINEVLFS
;
A
#
# COMPACT_ATOMS: atom_id res chain seq x y z
N MET A 1 5.14 -15.02 15.96
CA MET A 1 5.59 -16.05 14.99
C MET A 1 6.57 -15.41 14.03
N GLY A 2 7.79 -15.95 13.91
CA GLY A 2 8.86 -15.36 13.10
C GLY A 2 8.75 -15.67 11.60
N TYR A 3 9.56 -14.99 10.80
CA TYR A 3 9.73 -15.31 9.39
C TYR A 3 10.71 -16.47 9.22
N ARG A 4 10.35 -17.49 8.43
CA ARG A 4 11.23 -18.59 8.04
C ARG A 4 11.77 -18.32 6.64
N CYS A 5 13.05 -17.98 6.57
CA CYS A 5 13.74 -17.59 5.34
C CYS A 5 14.58 -18.74 4.77
N ARG A 6 14.61 -18.88 3.45
CA ARG A 6 15.45 -19.86 2.75
C ARG A 6 15.97 -19.31 1.43
N GLU A 7 17.17 -19.75 1.06
CA GLU A 7 17.77 -19.45 -0.24
C GLU A 7 17.12 -20.30 -1.34
N LEU A 8 16.88 -19.68 -2.50
CA LEU A 8 16.34 -20.31 -3.70
C LEU A 8 17.45 -20.97 -4.52
N ASP A 9 18.28 -21.78 -3.86
CA ASP A 9 19.53 -22.35 -4.39
C ASP A 9 19.40 -23.81 -4.89
N ASN A 10 18.34 -24.51 -4.48
CA ASN A 10 18.12 -25.92 -4.81
C ASN A 10 16.65 -26.23 -5.14
N VAL A 11 16.43 -27.35 -5.83
CA VAL A 11 15.09 -27.73 -6.33
C VAL A 11 14.06 -27.96 -5.22
N TYR A 12 14.46 -28.43 -4.04
CA TYR A 12 13.55 -28.67 -2.92
C TYR A 12 13.02 -27.35 -2.36
N THR A 13 13.88 -26.35 -2.18
CA THR A 13 13.44 -25.02 -1.76
C THR A 13 12.59 -24.35 -2.83
N ILE A 14 13.00 -24.42 -4.10
CA ILE A 14 12.22 -23.85 -5.20
C ILE A 14 10.83 -24.49 -5.29
N ASN A 15 10.74 -25.82 -5.13
CA ASN A 15 9.46 -26.53 -5.09
C ASN A 15 8.60 -26.11 -3.90
N GLU A 16 9.19 -25.83 -2.74
CA GLU A 16 8.45 -25.31 -1.60
C GLU A 16 7.85 -23.92 -1.90
N PHE A 17 8.63 -23.04 -2.52
CA PHE A 17 8.20 -21.68 -2.91
C PHE A 17 7.32 -21.64 -4.16
N SER A 18 7.13 -22.74 -4.88
CA SER A 18 6.20 -22.80 -6.02
C SER A 18 4.77 -22.42 -5.62
N THR A 19 4.41 -22.66 -4.37
CA THR A 19 3.12 -22.29 -3.75
C THR A 19 2.81 -20.80 -3.82
N VAL A 20 3.85 -19.94 -3.77
CA VAL A 20 3.72 -18.48 -3.84
C VAL A 20 4.23 -17.93 -5.17
N LEU A 21 5.35 -18.46 -5.67
CA LEU A 21 5.94 -18.04 -6.93
C LEU A 21 5.02 -18.33 -8.11
N CYS A 22 4.21 -19.39 -8.05
CA CYS A 22 3.39 -19.83 -9.17
C CYS A 22 1.94 -20.02 -8.77
N TYR A 23 1.49 -19.25 -7.79
CA TYR A 23 0.09 -19.27 -7.35
C TYR A 23 -0.84 -18.93 -8.53
N PRO A 24 -1.91 -19.73 -8.77
CA PRO A 24 -2.36 -20.88 -7.96
C PRO A 24 -1.81 -22.26 -8.39
N SER A 25 -1.12 -22.39 -9.53
CA SER A 25 -0.72 -23.69 -10.13
C SER A 25 0.28 -24.54 -9.34
N ARG A 26 1.20 -23.92 -8.58
CA ARG A 26 2.35 -24.59 -7.92
C ARG A 26 3.32 -25.33 -8.87
N GLU A 27 3.31 -25.02 -10.16
CA GLU A 27 4.13 -25.73 -11.14
C GLU A 27 5.63 -25.45 -10.94
N LEU A 28 6.44 -26.50 -10.84
CA LEU A 28 7.88 -26.39 -10.59
C LEU A 28 8.63 -25.69 -11.74
N THR A 29 8.25 -25.95 -12.99
CA THR A 29 8.87 -25.32 -14.18
C THR A 29 8.65 -23.80 -14.15
N CYS A 30 7.44 -23.35 -13.79
CA CYS A 30 7.13 -21.94 -13.55
C CYS A 30 8.00 -21.39 -12.43
N ALA A 31 8.14 -22.13 -11.32
CA ALA A 31 8.89 -21.67 -10.15
C ALA A 31 10.36 -21.47 -10.50
N ILE A 32 10.97 -22.41 -11.23
CA ILE A 32 12.36 -22.31 -11.73
C ILE A 32 12.53 -21.06 -12.59
N ARG A 33 11.65 -20.81 -13.57
CA ARG A 33 11.71 -19.61 -14.43
C ARG A 33 11.64 -18.31 -13.62
N ARG A 34 10.75 -18.29 -12.62
CA ARG A 34 10.54 -17.15 -11.74
C ARG A 34 11.67 -16.95 -10.73
N CYS A 35 12.33 -18.01 -10.28
CA CYS A 35 13.56 -17.93 -9.50
C CYS A 35 14.71 -17.32 -10.30
N VAL A 36 14.85 -17.67 -11.60
CA VAL A 36 15.83 -17.02 -12.47
C VAL A 36 15.55 -15.52 -12.59
N GLU A 37 14.29 -15.13 -12.81
CA GLU A 37 13.88 -13.73 -12.87
C GLU A 37 14.18 -12.98 -11.55
N LEU A 38 13.89 -13.58 -10.39
CA LEU A 38 14.26 -13.02 -9.07
C LEU A 38 15.78 -12.89 -8.90
N GLY A 39 16.55 -13.89 -9.34
CA GLY A 39 18.01 -13.87 -9.30
C GLY A 39 18.60 -12.72 -10.10
N LEU A 40 18.01 -12.38 -11.25
CA LEU A 40 18.38 -11.20 -12.05
C LEU A 40 18.08 -9.88 -11.33
N LEU A 41 17.06 -9.85 -10.46
CA LEU A 41 16.77 -8.72 -9.57
C LEU A 41 17.65 -8.70 -8.30
N GLY A 42 18.54 -9.68 -8.13
CA GLY A 42 19.40 -9.82 -6.95
C GLY A 42 18.73 -10.46 -5.73
N ILE A 43 17.52 -11.00 -5.89
CA ILE A 43 16.79 -11.69 -4.82
C ILE A 43 17.14 -13.17 -4.83
N ARG A 44 17.80 -13.63 -3.77
CA ARG A 44 18.15 -15.05 -3.58
C ARG A 44 17.41 -15.70 -2.43
N THR A 45 16.89 -14.91 -1.49
CA THR A 45 16.25 -15.42 -0.27
C THR A 45 14.84 -14.88 -0.19
N LEU A 46 13.89 -15.79 0.05
CA LEU A 46 12.50 -15.48 0.35
C LEU A 46 12.13 -16.05 1.72
N CYS A 47 11.11 -15.47 2.34
CA CYS A 47 10.65 -15.88 3.65
C CYS A 47 9.14 -16.11 3.68
N PHE A 48 8.74 -17.17 4.39
CA PHE A 48 7.36 -17.36 4.81
C PHE A 48 7.15 -16.74 6.19
N GLY A 49 6.08 -15.97 6.35
CA GLY A 49 5.73 -15.23 7.55
C GLY A 49 4.78 -14.08 7.20
N GLY A 50 4.09 -13.52 8.18
CA GLY A 50 3.07 -12.50 7.99
C GLY A 50 1.67 -12.95 8.45
N GLY A 51 0.67 -12.12 8.15
CA GLY A 51 -0.72 -12.30 8.61
C GLY A 51 -1.60 -13.14 7.68
N SER A 52 -1.22 -13.30 6.41
CA SER A 52 -2.00 -14.05 5.41
C SER A 52 -1.50 -15.48 5.27
N GLU A 53 -2.38 -16.41 4.86
CA GLU A 53 -2.02 -17.80 4.58
C GLU A 53 -2.40 -18.24 3.16
N VAL A 54 -1.48 -18.94 2.49
CA VAL A 54 -1.68 -19.58 1.19
C VAL A 54 -1.09 -20.98 1.25
N TYR A 55 -1.93 -21.99 1.05
CA TYR A 55 -1.50 -23.40 1.01
C TYR A 55 -0.66 -23.83 2.23
N GLY A 56 -1.09 -23.43 3.43
CA GLY A 56 -0.37 -23.73 4.69
C GLY A 56 0.92 -22.95 4.87
N LYS A 57 1.20 -21.95 4.01
CA LYS A 57 2.36 -21.07 4.11
C LYS A 57 1.90 -19.66 4.46
N ARG A 58 2.45 -19.09 5.54
CA ARG A 58 2.22 -17.70 5.89
C ARG A 58 2.98 -16.75 4.97
N ILE A 59 2.36 -15.66 4.57
CA ILE A 59 2.92 -14.62 3.69
C ILE A 59 2.52 -13.23 4.21
N VAL A 60 3.20 -12.20 3.71
CA VAL A 60 2.98 -10.80 4.13
C VAL A 60 1.56 -10.38 3.77
N GLY A 61 1.16 -10.58 2.52
CA GLY A 61 -0.16 -10.19 2.04
C GLY A 61 -0.61 -10.99 0.83
N LYS A 62 -1.93 -11.12 0.69
CA LYS A 62 -2.59 -11.75 -0.46
C LYS A 62 -3.53 -10.75 -1.11
N GLY A 63 -3.23 -10.37 -2.35
CA GLY A 63 -4.10 -9.55 -3.19
C GLY A 63 -4.83 -10.37 -4.26
N THR A 64 -5.69 -9.69 -5.00
CA THR A 64 -6.45 -10.27 -6.13
C THR A 64 -5.53 -10.66 -7.29
N THR A 65 -4.45 -9.91 -7.50
CA THR A 65 -3.56 -10.02 -8.66
C THR A 65 -2.12 -10.38 -8.30
N ALA A 66 -1.75 -10.26 -7.03
CA ALA A 66 -0.40 -10.55 -6.53
C ALA A 66 -0.39 -11.14 -5.12
N LEU A 67 0.70 -11.81 -4.77
CA LEU A 67 1.07 -12.17 -3.40
C LEU A 67 2.25 -11.32 -2.96
N VAL A 68 2.41 -11.06 -1.67
CA VAL A 68 3.57 -10.36 -1.12
C VAL A 68 4.26 -11.27 -0.11
N VAL A 69 5.57 -11.45 -0.27
CA VAL A 69 6.44 -12.16 0.67
C VAL A 69 7.60 -11.27 1.09
N LYS A 70 8.27 -11.63 2.18
CA LYS A 70 9.51 -10.96 2.61
C LYS A 70 10.69 -11.62 1.91
N GLY A 71 11.74 -10.87 1.63
CA GLY A 71 12.98 -11.38 1.04
C GLY A 71 14.18 -10.53 1.43
N PHE A 72 15.34 -10.85 0.85
CA PHE A 72 16.57 -10.09 1.07
C PHE A 72 17.23 -9.68 -0.24
N LEU A 73 17.64 -8.41 -0.29
CA LEU A 73 18.41 -7.82 -1.37
C LEU A 73 19.64 -7.14 -0.78
N ARG A 74 20.85 -7.65 -1.07
CA ARG A 74 22.11 -7.04 -0.61
C ARG A 74 22.16 -6.75 0.90
N GLY A 75 21.61 -7.65 1.72
CA GLY A 75 21.53 -7.49 3.18
C GLY A 75 20.36 -6.65 3.69
N GLU A 76 19.64 -5.96 2.80
CA GLU A 76 18.41 -5.25 3.16
C GLU A 76 17.20 -6.17 3.13
N THR A 77 16.30 -5.95 4.06
CA THR A 77 15.00 -6.59 4.11
C THR A 77 14.04 -5.94 3.11
N VAL A 78 13.46 -6.73 2.23
CA VAL A 78 12.56 -6.25 1.16
C VAL A 78 11.21 -6.94 1.19
N ALA A 79 10.19 -6.27 0.66
CA ALA A 79 8.95 -6.92 0.26
C ALA A 79 9.05 -7.27 -1.23
N VAL A 80 8.60 -8.47 -1.59
CA VAL A 80 8.57 -8.98 -2.95
C VAL A 80 7.12 -9.23 -3.33
N LYS A 81 6.56 -8.35 -4.17
CA LYS A 81 5.24 -8.54 -4.79
C LYS A 81 5.40 -9.47 -5.99
N ILE A 82 4.68 -10.56 -5.97
CA ILE A 82 4.72 -11.66 -6.93
C ILE A 82 3.40 -11.68 -7.67
N ARG A 83 3.42 -11.39 -8.97
CA ARG A 83 2.22 -11.43 -9.82
C ARG A 83 1.62 -12.84 -9.83
N ARG A 84 0.35 -13.01 -9.53
CA ARG A 84 -0.31 -14.31 -9.67
C ARG A 84 -0.35 -14.74 -11.14
N ILE A 85 -0.35 -16.04 -11.40
CA ILE A 85 -0.40 -16.56 -12.78
C ILE A 85 -1.77 -16.26 -13.40
N ASP A 86 -2.83 -16.37 -12.60
CA ASP A 86 -4.23 -16.13 -12.97
C ASP A 86 -4.63 -14.66 -12.95
N ALA A 87 -3.68 -13.74 -12.71
CA ALA A 87 -3.97 -12.31 -12.71
C ALA A 87 -4.40 -11.84 -14.11
N ASN A 88 -5.44 -11.00 -14.16
CA ASN A 88 -5.88 -10.32 -15.38
C ASN A 88 -4.84 -9.30 -15.90
N ARG A 89 -3.85 -8.92 -15.08
CA ARG A 89 -2.71 -8.10 -15.49
C ARG A 89 -1.58 -8.97 -16.01
N PHE A 90 -1.08 -8.59 -17.19
CA PHE A 90 0.04 -9.27 -17.83
C PHE A 90 1.42 -8.89 -17.26
N SER A 91 1.51 -7.81 -16.48
CA SER A 91 2.77 -7.25 -15.98
C SER A 91 2.57 -6.33 -14.78
N LEU A 92 3.53 -6.30 -13.85
CA LEU A 92 3.62 -5.32 -12.76
C LEU A 92 4.35 -4.01 -13.14
N LEU A 93 4.86 -3.90 -14.37
CA LEU A 93 5.67 -2.74 -14.79
C LEU A 93 4.88 -1.42 -14.81
N HIS A 94 3.55 -1.48 -14.90
CA HIS A 94 2.71 -0.28 -14.77
C HIS A 94 2.86 0.35 -13.38
N GLU A 95 2.68 -0.47 -12.33
CA GLU A 95 2.87 -0.05 -10.94
C GLU A 95 4.33 0.37 -10.67
N ALA A 96 5.31 -0.35 -11.24
CA ALA A 96 6.72 0.04 -11.15
C ALA A 96 6.96 1.48 -11.64
N LYS A 97 6.39 1.84 -12.81
CA LYS A 97 6.53 3.19 -13.39
C LYS A 97 5.94 4.27 -12.49
N ILE A 98 4.85 3.97 -11.80
CA ILE A 98 4.23 4.90 -10.85
C ILE A 98 5.11 5.06 -9.61
N LEU A 99 5.60 3.95 -9.04
CA LEU A 99 6.52 3.99 -7.90
C LEU A 99 7.83 4.74 -8.21
N GLU A 100 8.38 4.58 -9.41
CA GLU A 100 9.55 5.36 -9.85
C GLU A 100 9.22 6.87 -9.95
N LYS A 101 8.03 7.25 -10.42
CA LYS A 101 7.63 8.67 -10.50
C LYS A 101 7.50 9.34 -9.13
N ILE A 102 7.12 8.58 -8.10
CA ILE A 102 6.96 9.09 -6.73
C ILE A 102 8.20 8.83 -5.87
N LYS A 103 9.28 8.33 -6.44
CA LYS A 103 10.50 8.02 -5.71
C LYS A 103 11.05 9.27 -5.02
N GLY A 104 11.44 9.12 -3.75
CA GLY A 104 11.92 10.23 -2.92
C GLY A 104 10.85 11.11 -2.28
N THR A 105 9.56 10.93 -2.59
CA THR A 105 8.46 11.73 -2.01
C THR A 105 7.87 11.16 -0.72
N ASN A 106 8.35 10.00 -0.27
CA ASN A 106 7.76 9.18 0.80
C ASN A 106 6.27 8.82 0.60
N ILE A 107 5.66 9.11 -0.54
CA ILE A 107 4.24 8.81 -0.80
C ILE A 107 3.97 7.30 -0.69
N GLY A 108 4.82 6.51 -1.36
CA GLY A 108 4.75 5.05 -1.36
C GLY A 108 6.08 4.41 -0.99
N PRO A 109 6.16 3.08 -1.02
CA PRO A 109 7.38 2.36 -0.68
C PRO A 109 8.51 2.66 -1.67
N GLU A 110 9.75 2.62 -1.19
CA GLU A 110 10.94 2.82 -2.02
C GLU A 110 11.16 1.60 -2.93
N LEU A 111 10.90 1.76 -4.23
CA LEU A 111 11.14 0.74 -5.24
C LEU A 111 12.66 0.54 -5.44
N LEU A 112 13.09 -0.71 -5.32
CA LEU A 112 14.49 -1.13 -5.42
C LEU A 112 14.75 -1.89 -6.73
N ALA A 113 13.80 -2.71 -7.17
CA ALA A 113 13.89 -3.45 -8.42
C ALA A 113 12.50 -3.82 -8.94
N SER A 114 12.38 -4.03 -10.25
CA SER A 114 11.13 -4.49 -10.85
C SER A 114 11.37 -5.33 -12.10
N SER A 115 10.41 -6.18 -12.41
CA SER A 115 10.34 -6.97 -13.63
C SER A 115 8.88 -7.15 -14.05
N ARG A 116 8.64 -8.00 -15.05
CA ARG A 116 7.26 -8.30 -15.48
C ARG A 116 6.45 -8.96 -14.35
N ASN A 117 7.04 -9.87 -13.60
CA ASN A 117 6.31 -10.65 -12.57
C ASN A 117 6.60 -10.20 -11.13
N PHE A 118 7.59 -9.31 -10.92
CA PHE A 118 8.00 -8.91 -9.57
C PHE A 118 8.11 -7.40 -9.40
N LEU A 119 7.71 -6.92 -8.23
CA LEU A 119 8.14 -5.64 -7.68
C LEU A 119 8.85 -5.89 -6.37
N VAL A 120 9.95 -5.18 -6.16
CA VAL A 120 10.77 -5.29 -4.95
C VAL A 120 10.94 -3.91 -4.37
N TRP A 121 10.48 -3.72 -3.14
CA TRP A 121 10.63 -2.46 -2.41
C TRP A 121 11.15 -2.70 -1.00
N ARG A 122 11.72 -1.66 -0.37
CA ARG A 122 12.19 -1.77 1.02
C ARG A 122 11.02 -2.14 1.93
N PHE A 123 11.18 -3.19 2.73
CA PHE A 123 10.11 -3.67 3.58
C PHE A 123 9.71 -2.60 4.60
N ILE A 124 8.42 -2.30 4.67
CA ILE A 124 7.86 -1.38 5.67
C ILE A 124 7.49 -2.23 6.89
N GLU A 125 8.18 -2.02 8.00
CA GLU A 125 7.86 -2.64 9.30
C GLU A 125 6.66 -1.90 9.92
N GLY A 126 5.50 -2.02 9.27
CA GLY A 126 4.28 -1.28 9.62
C GLY A 126 3.05 -2.16 9.74
N LEU A 127 1.93 -1.52 10.06
CA LEU A 127 0.60 -2.11 10.16
C LEU A 127 -0.29 -1.53 9.06
N ASP A 128 -1.19 -2.33 8.51
CA ASP A 128 -2.26 -1.80 7.66
C ASP A 128 -3.09 -0.79 8.46
N PHE A 129 -3.64 0.22 7.78
CA PHE A 129 -4.32 1.32 8.44
C PHE A 129 -5.49 0.86 9.33
N ALA A 130 -6.20 -0.20 8.93
CA ALA A 130 -7.23 -0.84 9.76
C ALA A 130 -6.68 -1.31 11.13
N ASP A 131 -5.56 -2.02 11.12
CA ASP A 131 -4.94 -2.61 12.31
C ASP A 131 -4.26 -1.53 13.15
N TRP A 132 -3.61 -0.57 12.50
CA TRP A 132 -3.01 0.57 13.19
C TRP A 132 -4.07 1.36 13.97
N LEU A 133 -5.24 1.60 13.38
CA LEU A 133 -6.36 2.28 14.06
C LEU A 133 -6.78 1.56 15.34
N GLN A 134 -6.76 0.23 15.38
CA GLN A 134 -7.08 -0.52 16.60
C GLN A 134 -6.03 -0.31 17.71
N GLY A 135 -4.81 0.09 17.37
CA GLY A 135 -3.71 0.33 18.29
C GLY A 135 -3.49 1.79 18.71
N ILE A 136 -4.15 2.78 18.08
CA ILE A 136 -3.91 4.20 18.42
C ILE A 136 -4.20 4.50 19.88
N ASN A 137 -3.34 5.34 20.48
CA ASN A 137 -3.40 5.70 21.89
C ASN A 137 -3.92 7.10 22.14
N SER A 138 -3.85 8.00 21.14
CA SER A 138 -4.29 9.39 21.30
C SER A 138 -4.88 9.99 20.02
N ARG A 139 -5.62 11.11 20.19
CA ARG A 139 -6.20 11.88 19.09
C ARG A 139 -5.12 12.55 18.25
N GLU A 140 -4.04 12.98 18.89
CA GLU A 140 -2.88 13.64 18.26
C GLU A 140 -2.14 12.67 17.33
N GLU A 141 -2.03 11.40 17.72
CA GLU A 141 -1.46 10.35 16.88
C GLU A 141 -2.26 10.17 15.58
N LEU A 142 -3.59 10.17 15.69
CA LEU A 142 -4.49 10.12 14.54
C LEU A 142 -4.35 11.37 13.67
N GLN A 143 -4.32 12.55 14.27
CA GLN A 143 -4.20 13.83 13.57
C GLN A 143 -2.90 13.91 12.76
N GLU A 144 -1.78 13.49 13.34
CA GLU A 144 -0.50 13.48 12.63
C GLU A 144 -0.50 12.53 11.43
N ALA A 145 -1.08 11.33 11.59
CA ALA A 145 -1.20 10.38 10.49
C ALA A 145 -2.09 10.92 9.38
N PHE A 146 -3.25 11.51 9.72
CA PHE A 146 -4.15 12.13 8.74
C PHE A 146 -3.48 13.29 8.01
N HIS A 147 -2.79 14.18 8.73
CA HIS A 147 -2.06 15.28 8.12
C HIS A 147 -1.05 14.77 7.08
N LYS A 148 -0.23 13.76 7.42
CA LYS A 148 0.73 13.15 6.50
C LYS A 148 0.06 12.44 5.32
N ILE A 149 -1.05 11.74 5.54
CA ILE A 149 -1.82 11.10 4.47
C ILE A 149 -2.38 12.16 3.52
N LEU A 150 -3.09 13.17 4.02
CA LEU A 150 -3.69 14.23 3.22
C LEU A 150 -2.64 14.98 2.39
N TYR A 151 -1.47 15.27 2.98
CA TYR A 151 -0.35 15.84 2.26
C TYR A 151 0.13 14.95 1.10
N LYS A 152 0.26 13.64 1.30
CA LYS A 152 0.66 12.70 0.22
C LYS A 152 -0.39 12.59 -0.88
N LEU A 153 -1.67 12.64 -0.51
CA LEU A 153 -2.78 12.66 -1.47
C LEU A 153 -2.78 13.95 -2.29
N TYR A 154 -2.44 15.07 -1.67
CA TYR A 154 -2.19 16.34 -2.35
C TYR A 154 -1.03 16.24 -3.33
N LEU A 155 0.11 15.67 -2.92
CA LEU A 155 1.25 15.46 -3.81
C LEU A 155 0.89 14.57 -5.01
N LEU A 156 0.15 13.47 -4.81
CA LEU A 156 -0.34 12.62 -5.90
C LEU A 156 -1.27 13.39 -6.85
N ASP A 157 -2.17 14.20 -6.31
CA ASP A 157 -3.10 15.02 -7.10
C ASP A 157 -2.37 16.06 -7.95
N THR A 158 -1.35 16.72 -7.39
CA THR A 158 -0.57 17.76 -8.10
C THR A 158 0.32 17.20 -9.19
N ILE A 159 0.90 16.01 -9.00
CA ILE A 159 1.69 15.33 -10.06
C ILE A 159 0.80 14.57 -11.06
N GLY A 160 -0.53 14.61 -10.89
CA GLY A 160 -1.50 14.03 -11.82
C GLY A 160 -1.58 12.50 -11.78
N ILE A 161 -1.26 11.87 -10.65
CA ILE A 161 -1.39 10.42 -10.45
C ILE A 161 -2.65 10.14 -9.64
N ALA A 162 -3.63 9.42 -10.19
CA ALA A 162 -4.84 9.01 -9.48
C ALA A 162 -4.77 7.53 -9.11
N HIS A 163 -4.80 7.20 -7.82
CA HIS A 163 -4.71 5.84 -7.30
C HIS A 163 -5.91 4.96 -7.64
N ASN A 164 -7.12 5.55 -7.67
CA ASN A 164 -8.41 4.91 -8.00
C ASN A 164 -8.94 3.84 -7.02
N GLU A 165 -8.27 3.57 -5.90
CA GLU A 165 -8.74 2.60 -4.86
C GLU A 165 -8.86 3.20 -3.46
N LEU A 166 -8.58 4.50 -3.32
CA LEU A 166 -8.58 5.20 -2.03
C LEU A 166 -9.99 5.49 -1.48
N SER A 167 -11.04 5.06 -2.15
CA SER A 167 -12.40 5.00 -1.57
C SER A 167 -12.52 3.92 -0.50
N ARG A 168 -11.52 3.03 -0.35
CA ARG A 168 -11.43 2.01 0.71
C ARG A 168 -10.04 2.05 1.36
N PRO A 169 -9.71 3.15 2.07
CA PRO A 169 -8.31 3.46 2.41
C PRO A 169 -7.64 2.47 3.39
N PHE A 170 -8.42 1.69 4.14
CA PHE A 170 -7.93 0.84 5.22
C PHE A 170 -6.90 -0.23 4.84
N ASN A 171 -6.92 -0.68 3.58
CA ASN A 171 -5.99 -1.70 3.06
C ASN A 171 -4.96 -1.15 2.08
N HIS A 172 -5.00 0.16 1.81
CA HIS A 172 -4.11 0.82 0.83
C HIS A 172 -3.14 1.80 1.49
N VAL A 173 -3.09 1.81 2.83
CA VAL A 173 -2.15 2.61 3.62
C VAL A 173 -1.52 1.72 4.67
N ILE A 174 -0.20 1.68 4.71
CA ILE A 174 0.59 1.04 5.78
C ILE A 174 1.20 2.13 6.64
N ILE A 175 1.09 2.04 7.96
CA ILE A 175 1.72 2.98 8.88
C ILE A 175 2.91 2.31 9.54
N ASP A 176 4.10 2.89 9.37
CA ASP A 176 5.29 2.54 10.13
C ASP A 176 5.21 3.25 11.49
N PRO A 177 4.92 2.55 12.60
CA PRO A 177 4.74 3.17 13.90
C PRO A 177 6.05 3.75 14.45
N ARG A 178 7.22 3.22 14.04
CA ARG A 178 8.52 3.71 14.52
C ARG A 178 8.87 5.04 13.87
N LYS A 179 8.62 5.17 12.57
CA LYS A 179 8.83 6.42 11.82
C LYS A 179 7.64 7.37 11.90
N ARG A 180 6.50 6.89 12.43
CA ARG A 180 5.20 7.57 12.41
C ARG A 180 4.83 8.00 11.00
N GLU A 181 5.12 7.14 10.01
CA GLU A 181 5.06 7.48 8.59
C GLU A 181 4.06 6.59 7.84
N PRO A 182 2.99 7.16 7.25
CA PRO A 182 2.04 6.41 6.43
C PRO A 182 2.54 6.22 5.00
N TYR A 183 2.45 5.04 4.41
CA TYR A 183 2.83 4.80 3.01
C TYR A 183 1.61 4.32 2.24
N ILE A 184 1.32 4.96 1.12
CA ILE A 184 0.28 4.54 0.18
C ILE A 184 0.84 3.39 -0.65
N ILE A 185 0.10 2.30 -0.73
CA ILE A 185 0.51 1.07 -1.42
C ILE A 185 -0.54 0.64 -2.43
N ASP A 186 -0.14 -0.26 -3.33
CA ASP A 186 -0.97 -0.87 -4.36
C ASP A 186 -1.42 0.10 -5.47
N PHE A 187 -0.44 0.59 -6.23
CA PHE A 187 -0.70 1.48 -7.38
C PHE A 187 -1.10 0.71 -8.66
N GLU A 188 -1.58 -0.53 -8.54
CA GLU A 188 -1.94 -1.36 -9.70
C GLU A 188 -3.03 -0.70 -10.56
N SER A 189 -4.06 -0.14 -9.92
CA SER A 189 -5.19 0.54 -10.57
C SER A 189 -4.93 2.02 -10.85
N ALA A 190 -3.73 2.53 -10.54
CA ALA A 190 -3.46 3.96 -10.65
C ALA A 190 -3.35 4.41 -12.11
N SER A 191 -3.73 5.65 -12.39
CA SER A 191 -3.65 6.29 -13.70
C SER A 191 -2.81 7.55 -13.63
N VAL A 192 -2.15 7.87 -14.75
CA VAL A 192 -1.33 9.08 -14.92
C VAL A 192 -2.09 10.11 -15.76
N SER A 193 -1.71 11.39 -15.62
CA SER A 193 -2.37 12.51 -16.31
C SER A 193 -3.87 12.62 -16.00
N SER A 194 -4.25 12.26 -14.77
CA SER A 194 -5.63 12.24 -14.33
C SER A 194 -6.02 13.55 -13.65
N ARG A 195 -7.27 13.99 -13.86
CA ARG A 195 -7.89 15.09 -13.10
C ARG A 195 -8.63 14.62 -11.84
N ARG A 196 -8.69 13.31 -11.60
CA ARG A 196 -9.35 12.76 -10.40
C ARG A 196 -8.62 13.23 -9.15
N SER A 197 -9.35 13.37 -8.06
CA SER A 197 -8.77 13.72 -6.76
C SER A 197 -8.68 12.47 -5.88
N ASN A 198 -7.48 12.11 -5.48
CA ASN A 198 -7.18 11.13 -4.45
C ASN A 198 -7.68 11.61 -3.09
N LEU A 199 -7.42 12.89 -2.78
CA LEU A 199 -7.87 13.50 -1.51
C LEU A 199 -9.40 13.42 -1.38
N ALA A 200 -10.15 13.77 -2.43
CA ALA A 200 -11.60 13.68 -2.40
C ALA A 200 -12.13 12.23 -2.37
N GLN A 201 -11.42 11.28 -2.99
CA GLN A 201 -11.78 9.85 -2.88
C GLN A 201 -11.58 9.34 -1.45
N PHE A 202 -10.44 9.66 -0.85
CA PHE A 202 -10.10 9.32 0.53
C PHE A 202 -11.12 9.92 1.50
N MET A 203 -11.35 11.24 1.42
CA MET A 203 -12.32 11.93 2.27
C MET A 203 -13.76 11.48 2.00
N GLY A 204 -14.09 11.11 0.76
CA GLY A 204 -15.40 10.60 0.38
C GLY A 204 -15.84 9.40 1.21
N TYR A 205 -14.90 8.51 1.56
CA TYR A 205 -15.18 7.38 2.46
C TYR A 205 -15.70 7.87 3.82
N PHE A 206 -14.95 8.77 4.47
CA PHE A 206 -15.29 9.28 5.80
C PHE A 206 -16.57 10.12 5.82
N LEU A 207 -16.91 10.79 4.71
CA LEU A 207 -18.10 11.64 4.61
C LEU A 207 -19.36 10.90 4.16
N GLY A 208 -19.21 9.75 3.50
CA GLY A 208 -20.31 8.91 3.04
C GLY A 208 -20.77 7.93 4.11
N GLU A 209 -19.81 7.30 4.78
CA GLU A 209 -20.04 6.27 5.80
C GLU A 209 -19.78 6.82 7.22
N TRP A 210 -19.93 8.13 7.44
CA TRP A 210 -19.56 8.79 8.70
C TRP A 210 -20.26 8.17 9.94
N SER A 211 -21.48 7.65 9.76
CA SER A 211 -22.25 6.94 10.80
C SER A 211 -21.78 5.51 11.08
N HIS A 212 -21.00 4.92 10.16
CA HIS A 212 -20.50 3.54 10.24
C HIS A 212 -18.98 3.48 10.34
N LEU A 213 -18.34 4.61 10.65
CA LEU A 213 -16.91 4.64 10.89
C LEU A 213 -16.55 3.70 12.06
N PRO A 214 -15.37 3.06 12.00
CA PRO A 214 -14.82 2.36 13.15
C PRO A 214 -14.91 3.21 14.42
N GLU A 215 -15.31 2.61 15.53
CA GLU A 215 -15.63 3.32 16.79
C GLU A 215 -14.53 4.31 17.19
N LYS A 216 -13.26 3.91 17.04
CA LYS A 216 -12.11 4.77 17.32
C LYS A 216 -12.05 6.00 16.41
N LEU A 217 -12.34 5.88 15.12
CA LEU A 217 -12.39 7.03 14.22
C LEU A 217 -13.56 7.95 14.56
N SER A 218 -14.74 7.37 14.81
CA SER A 218 -15.94 8.13 15.18
C SER A 218 -15.69 8.96 16.46
N LYS A 219 -15.13 8.34 17.51
CA LYS A 219 -14.80 9.01 18.78
C LYS A 219 -13.75 10.12 18.64
N ASN A 220 -12.74 9.94 17.78
CA ASN A 220 -11.65 10.90 17.66
C ASN A 220 -11.95 12.05 16.69
N LEU A 221 -12.69 11.79 15.61
CA LEU A 221 -13.07 12.80 14.62
C LEU A 221 -14.32 13.58 15.03
N MET A 222 -15.24 12.92 15.75
CA MET A 222 -16.52 13.50 16.19
C MET A 222 -17.20 14.25 15.04
N LEU A 223 -17.38 13.56 13.91
CA LEU A 223 -17.96 14.16 12.72
C LEU A 223 -19.45 14.42 12.94
N ASP A 224 -19.87 15.65 12.70
CA ASP A 224 -21.27 16.07 12.70
C ASP A 224 -21.66 16.65 11.33
N SER A 225 -22.96 16.95 11.17
CA SER A 225 -23.50 17.51 9.94
C SER A 225 -22.82 18.83 9.51
N SER A 226 -22.40 19.66 10.46
CA SER A 226 -21.76 20.96 10.20
C SER A 226 -20.34 20.78 9.65
N LYS A 227 -19.51 19.97 10.34
CA LYS A 227 -18.16 19.61 9.88
C LYS A 227 -18.21 18.96 8.50
N ILE A 228 -19.13 18.01 8.30
CA ILE A 228 -19.29 17.32 7.02
C ILE A 228 -19.62 18.30 5.90
N GLN A 229 -20.53 19.25 6.13
CA GLN A 229 -20.88 20.27 5.13
C GLN A 229 -19.68 21.17 4.81
N LYS A 230 -18.92 21.60 5.83
CA LYS A 230 -17.73 22.42 5.64
C LYS A 230 -16.64 21.68 4.87
N ILE A 231 -16.34 20.42 5.21
CA ILE A 231 -15.38 19.60 4.47
C ILE A 231 -15.86 19.39 3.02
N ARG A 232 -17.15 19.14 2.78
CA ARG A 232 -17.69 19.00 1.42
C ARG A 232 -17.52 20.28 0.59
N PHE A 233 -17.68 21.44 1.20
CA PHE A 233 -17.41 22.73 0.55
C PHE A 233 -15.91 22.85 0.19
N LEU A 234 -15.01 22.65 1.16
CA LEU A 234 -13.56 22.72 0.93
C LEU A 234 -13.07 21.74 -0.15
N LEU A 235 -13.65 20.52 -0.18
CA LEU A 235 -13.34 19.53 -1.22
C LEU A 235 -13.80 19.94 -2.62
N ARG A 236 -14.83 20.78 -2.76
CA ARG A 236 -15.26 21.31 -4.05
C ARG A 236 -14.26 22.35 -4.54
N GLU A 237 -13.88 23.29 -3.68
CA GLU A 237 -12.85 24.29 -3.99
C GLU A 237 -11.52 23.63 -4.34
N TYR A 238 -11.11 22.63 -3.54
CA TYR A 238 -9.87 21.90 -3.76
C TYR A 238 -9.81 21.22 -5.13
N LYS A 239 -10.93 20.68 -5.63
CA LYS A 239 -10.96 20.06 -6.96
C LYS A 239 -10.67 21.05 -8.09
N ASN A 240 -10.94 22.34 -7.88
CA ASN A 240 -10.72 23.41 -8.86
C ASN A 240 -9.28 23.95 -8.79
N GLU A 241 -8.80 24.31 -7.60
CA GLU A 241 -7.58 25.11 -7.44
C GLU A 241 -6.36 24.32 -6.95
N ARG A 242 -6.55 23.13 -6.34
CA ARG A 242 -5.48 22.24 -5.85
C ARG A 242 -4.44 22.97 -5.01
N GLU A 243 -4.90 23.71 -4.01
CA GLU A 243 -4.02 24.48 -3.12
C GLU A 243 -3.82 23.80 -1.77
N MET A 244 -2.60 23.89 -1.24
CA MET A 244 -2.23 23.27 0.04
C MET A 244 -3.04 23.85 1.21
N ARG A 245 -3.35 25.16 1.22
CA ARG A 245 -4.18 25.77 2.28
C ARG A 245 -5.51 25.07 2.48
N LEU A 246 -6.14 24.58 1.40
CA LEU A 246 -7.42 23.87 1.49
C LEU A 246 -7.25 22.49 2.13
N VAL A 247 -6.09 21.87 1.97
CA VAL A 247 -5.74 20.60 2.63
C VAL A 247 -5.57 20.82 4.13
N GLU A 248 -4.90 21.91 4.51
CA GLU A 248 -4.70 22.34 5.91
C GLU A 248 -6.04 22.65 6.58
N GLU A 249 -6.90 23.45 5.93
CA GLU A 249 -8.24 23.76 6.42
C GLU A 249 -9.11 22.51 6.58
N ILE A 250 -9.03 21.54 5.65
CA ILE A 250 -9.74 20.25 5.80
C ILE A 250 -9.24 19.52 7.04
N ASN A 251 -7.93 19.48 7.26
CA ASN A 251 -7.34 18.83 8.43
C ASN A 251 -7.75 19.52 9.74
N GLU A 252 -7.78 20.85 9.77
CA GLU A 252 -8.26 21.62 10.92
C GLU A 252 -9.72 21.31 11.25
N VAL A 253 -10.60 21.28 10.25
CA VAL A 253 -12.03 20.97 10.46
C VAL A 253 -12.24 19.53 10.93
N LEU A 254 -11.39 18.60 10.49
CA LEU A 254 -11.44 17.20 10.94
C LEU A 254 -11.13 17.06 12.44
N PHE A 255 -10.20 17.87 12.95
CA PHE A 255 -9.66 17.75 14.30
C PHE A 255 -9.97 18.91 15.25
N SER A 256 -10.78 19.90 14.83
CA SER A 256 -11.43 20.88 15.72
C SER A 256 -12.36 20.14 16.69
#